data_AF-A0A212SET4-F1
#
_entry.id   AF-A0A212SET4-F1
#
_cell.length_a   1.000
_cell.length_b   1.000
_cell.length_c   1.000
_cell.angle_alpha   90.00
_cell.angle_beta   90.00
_cell.angle_gamma   90.00
#
_symmetry.space_group_name_H-M   'P 1'
#
loop_
_entity.id
_entity.type
_entity.pdbx_description
1 polymer ?
#
loop_
_entity_poly.entity_id
_entity_poly.type
_entity_poly.pdbx_seq_one_letter_code
_entity_poly.pdbx_strand_id
1 'polypeptide(L)'
;MWAEVNFGKWTGKGKTLPQVLVADPDWFFWAVSEGAFKGALAIQAETLARRAKGIKLPAKIAHTHCVQHWITPDGKYARFDLIDQDQGSHHGSSTEIRRNTLDLEFPRHIAPYDKLGCRQMMNSFKSYWFDGKAFTKNKVETFFDDPTNFVNP
;
A
#
# COMPACT_ATOMS: atom_id res chain seq x y z
N MET A 1 7.69 -17.78 4.03
CA MET A 1 6.27 -18.17 4.18
C MET A 1 5.62 -17.26 5.20
N TRP A 2 4.54 -16.60 4.82
CA TRP A 2 3.82 -15.66 5.68
C TRP A 2 2.89 -16.37 6.65
N ALA A 3 2.88 -15.93 7.91
CA ALA A 3 1.97 -16.44 8.92
C ALA A 3 0.54 -15.94 8.69
N GLU A 4 -0.42 -16.76 9.09
CA GLU A 4 -1.84 -16.40 9.10
C GLU A 4 -2.17 -15.49 10.28
N VAL A 5 -3.04 -14.51 10.03
CA VAL A 5 -3.54 -13.61 11.06
C VAL A 5 -4.69 -14.28 11.79
N ASN A 6 -4.49 -14.58 13.07
CA ASN A 6 -5.39 -15.39 13.89
C ASN A 6 -6.14 -14.59 14.97
N PHE A 7 -6.19 -13.25 14.85
CA PHE A 7 -6.85 -12.38 15.81
C PHE A 7 -7.72 -11.29 15.16
N GLY A 8 -8.50 -10.60 16.00
CA GLY A 8 -9.41 -9.54 15.59
C GLY A 8 -10.43 -10.04 14.57
N LYS A 9 -10.71 -9.21 13.56
CA LYS A 9 -11.68 -9.56 12.51
C LYS A 9 -11.16 -10.59 11.48
N TRP A 10 -9.91 -11.04 11.60
CA TRP A 10 -9.27 -11.97 10.68
C TRP A 10 -9.16 -13.39 11.23
N THR A 11 -9.45 -13.60 12.52
CA THR A 11 -9.56 -14.92 13.14
C THR A 11 -10.44 -15.86 12.31
N GLY A 12 -9.94 -17.07 12.06
CA GLY A 12 -10.68 -18.12 11.33
C GLY A 12 -10.83 -17.88 9.83
N LYS A 13 -10.26 -16.80 9.25
CA LYS A 13 -10.37 -16.51 7.81
C LYS A 13 -9.22 -17.09 6.97
N GLY A 14 -8.21 -17.68 7.59
CA GLY A 14 -7.06 -18.29 6.91
C GLY A 14 -6.27 -17.32 6.02
N LYS A 15 -6.26 -16.02 6.35
CA LYS A 15 -5.57 -14.99 5.58
C LYS A 15 -4.19 -14.71 6.16
N THR A 16 -3.19 -14.66 5.28
CA THR A 16 -1.83 -14.26 5.67
C THR A 16 -1.67 -12.75 5.79
N LEU A 17 -0.58 -12.30 6.44
CA LEU A 17 -0.29 -10.87 6.61
C LEU A 17 -0.39 -10.06 5.29
N PRO A 18 0.22 -10.48 4.17
CA PRO A 18 0.08 -9.75 2.90
C PRO A 18 -1.36 -9.72 2.37
N GLN A 19 -2.11 -10.81 2.53
CA GLN A 19 -3.53 -10.85 2.13
C GLN A 19 -4.40 -9.92 3.00
N VAL A 20 -4.06 -9.77 4.28
CA VAL A 20 -4.73 -8.82 5.17
C VAL A 20 -4.39 -7.39 4.78
N LEU A 21 -3.12 -7.08 4.52
CA LEU A 21 -2.68 -5.75 4.06
C LEU A 21 -3.44 -5.30 2.81
N VAL A 22 -3.50 -6.12 1.75
CA VAL A 22 -4.18 -5.70 0.51
C VAL A 22 -5.71 -5.71 0.60
N ALA A 23 -6.28 -6.39 1.60
CA ALA A 23 -7.72 -6.45 1.81
C ALA A 23 -8.24 -5.33 2.71
N ASP A 24 -7.46 -4.91 3.71
CA ASP A 24 -7.74 -3.76 4.56
C ASP A 24 -6.43 -3.16 5.09
N PRO A 25 -5.77 -2.29 4.30
CA PRO A 25 -4.50 -1.70 4.71
C PRO A 25 -4.70 -0.79 5.92
N ASP A 26 -5.86 -0.16 6.07
CA ASP A 26 -6.17 0.66 7.25
C ASP A 26 -6.12 -0.15 8.54
N TRP A 27 -6.77 -1.32 8.57
CA TRP A 27 -6.71 -2.21 9.72
C TRP A 27 -5.30 -2.75 9.96
N PHE A 28 -4.58 -3.12 8.89
CA PHE A 28 -3.22 -3.64 9.02
C PHE A 28 -2.29 -2.61 9.67
N PHE A 29 -2.24 -1.38 9.15
CA PHE A 29 -1.35 -0.34 9.67
C PHE A 29 -1.75 0.10 11.08
N TRP A 30 -3.05 0.14 11.40
CA TRP A 30 -3.50 0.31 12.78
C TRP A 30 -2.99 -0.81 13.70
N ALA A 31 -3.10 -2.08 13.28
CA ALA A 31 -2.65 -3.21 14.09
C ALA A 31 -1.12 -3.19 14.31
N VAL A 32 -0.35 -2.69 13.33
CA VAL A 32 1.09 -2.45 13.49
C VAL A 32 1.34 -1.31 14.49
N SER A 33 0.66 -0.16 14.35
CA SER A 33 0.89 1.00 15.21
C SER A 33 0.52 0.75 16.67
N GLU A 34 -0.52 -0.03 16.94
CA GLU A 34 -0.94 -0.41 18.29
C GLU A 34 -0.13 -1.58 18.88
N GLY A 35 0.83 -2.13 18.14
CA GLY A 35 1.58 -3.32 18.58
C GLY A 35 0.68 -4.52 18.83
N ALA A 36 -0.42 -4.66 18.06
CA ALA A 36 -1.42 -5.71 18.25
C ALA A 36 -0.87 -7.10 17.86
N PHE A 37 0.05 -7.16 16.90
CA PHE A 37 0.77 -8.38 16.54
C PHE A 37 1.75 -8.78 17.66
N LYS A 38 1.91 -10.09 17.91
CA LYS A 38 2.79 -10.64 18.96
C LYS A 38 3.74 -11.71 18.41
N GLY A 39 4.88 -11.90 19.07
CA GLY A 39 5.85 -12.95 18.75
C GLY A 39 6.33 -12.88 17.30
N ALA A 40 6.45 -14.04 16.63
CA ALA A 40 6.89 -14.13 15.24
C ALA A 40 5.99 -13.34 14.26
N LEU A 41 4.70 -13.21 14.56
CA LEU A 41 3.77 -12.45 13.72
C LEU A 41 4.08 -10.94 13.75
N ALA A 42 4.57 -10.42 14.87
CA ALA A 42 5.00 -9.02 14.98
C ALA A 42 6.19 -8.71 14.08
N ILE A 43 7.22 -9.58 14.10
CA ILE A 43 8.43 -9.44 13.28
C ILE A 43 8.07 -9.43 11.78
N GLN A 44 7.17 -10.34 11.38
CA GLN A 44 6.70 -10.39 9.99
C GLN A 44 5.86 -9.15 9.63
N ALA A 45 5.00 -8.68 10.53
CA ALA A 45 4.18 -7.50 10.32
C ALA A 45 5.01 -6.23 10.19
N GLU A 46 6.04 -6.05 11.01
CA GLU A 46 6.99 -4.92 10.91
C GLU A 46 7.75 -4.93 9.59
N THR A 47 8.25 -6.11 9.18
CA THR A 47 8.92 -6.30 7.89
C THR A 47 7.98 -5.94 6.73
N LEU A 48 6.75 -6.46 6.77
CA LEU A 48 5.75 -6.18 5.76
C LEU A 48 5.36 -4.69 5.73
N ALA A 49 5.23 -4.05 6.89
CA ALA A 49 4.91 -2.63 6.98
C ALA A 49 6.03 -1.78 6.39
N ARG A 50 7.30 -2.09 6.66
CA ARG A 50 8.45 -1.39 6.07
C ARG A 50 8.43 -1.49 4.54
N ARG A 51 8.20 -2.70 4.01
CA ARG A 51 8.07 -2.96 2.57
C ARG A 51 6.91 -2.17 1.96
N ALA A 52 5.74 -2.20 2.61
CA ALA A 52 4.53 -1.54 2.12
C ALA A 52 4.62 0.00 2.07
N LYS A 53 5.52 0.62 2.85
CA LYS A 53 5.75 2.08 2.83
C LYS A 53 6.80 2.53 1.82
N GLY A 54 7.50 1.59 1.18
CA GLY A 54 8.66 1.86 0.33
C GLY A 54 8.69 1.01 -0.93
N ILE A 55 7.55 0.92 -1.63
CA ILE A 55 7.43 0.12 -2.86
C ILE A 55 8.08 0.87 -4.01
N LYS A 56 9.00 0.21 -4.72
CA LYS A 56 9.62 0.72 -5.93
C LYS A 56 8.61 0.72 -7.08
N LEU A 57 8.77 1.70 -7.97
CA LEU A 57 8.06 1.71 -9.24
C LEU A 57 8.47 0.51 -10.11
N PRO A 58 7.58 0.05 -11.01
CA PRO A 58 7.93 -0.98 -11.99
C PRO A 58 9.21 -0.60 -12.76
N ALA A 59 10.12 -1.55 -12.92
CA ALA A 59 11.46 -1.29 -13.46
C ALA A 59 11.48 -0.54 -14.80
N LYS A 60 10.46 -0.75 -15.65
CA LYS A 60 10.31 -0.08 -16.95
C LYS A 60 10.17 1.44 -16.86
N ILE A 61 9.71 1.96 -15.73
CA ILE A 61 9.40 3.39 -15.54
C ILE A 61 10.10 4.01 -14.32
N ALA A 62 10.92 3.24 -13.60
CA ALA A 62 11.47 3.63 -12.31
C ALA A 62 12.37 4.87 -12.31
N HIS A 63 12.89 5.28 -13.47
CA HIS A 63 13.78 6.44 -13.62
C HIS A 63 13.13 7.64 -14.31
N THR A 64 11.94 7.47 -14.86
CA THR A 64 11.24 8.51 -15.62
C THR A 64 9.94 8.94 -14.95
N HIS A 65 9.36 8.09 -14.09
CA HIS A 65 8.07 8.35 -13.47
C HIS A 65 8.16 8.58 -11.97
N CYS A 66 7.13 9.21 -11.41
CA CYS A 66 6.87 9.28 -9.98
C CYS A 66 5.41 8.90 -9.66
N VAL A 67 5.14 8.59 -8.40
CA VAL A 67 3.78 8.41 -7.87
C VAL A 67 3.19 9.79 -7.62
N GLN A 68 2.06 10.10 -8.25
CA GLN A 68 1.26 11.29 -8.00
C GLN A 68 0.02 10.90 -7.19
N HIS A 69 -0.04 11.28 -5.93
CA HIS A 69 -1.22 11.13 -5.09
C HIS A 69 -2.17 12.31 -5.31
N TRP A 70 -3.45 12.00 -5.51
CA TRP A 70 -4.51 12.99 -5.67
C TRP A 70 -5.30 13.16 -4.37
N ILE A 71 -5.45 14.40 -3.95
CA ILE A 71 -6.28 14.80 -2.81
C ILE A 71 -7.38 15.71 -3.34
N THR A 72 -8.62 15.37 -3.02
CA THR A 72 -9.80 16.14 -3.42
C THR A 72 -9.82 17.51 -2.73
N PRO A 73 -10.56 18.50 -3.26
CA PRO A 73 -10.65 19.82 -2.64
C PRO A 73 -11.16 19.80 -1.18
N ASP A 74 -11.97 18.80 -0.82
CA ASP A 74 -12.44 18.56 0.56
C ASP A 74 -11.44 17.77 1.43
N GLY A 75 -10.20 17.62 0.97
CA GLY A 75 -9.10 17.04 1.75
C GLY A 75 -9.08 15.52 1.84
N LYS A 76 -9.80 14.81 0.97
CA LYS A 76 -9.86 13.33 0.99
C LYS A 76 -8.92 12.72 -0.03
N TYR A 77 -8.39 11.55 0.29
CA TYR A 77 -7.60 10.78 -0.66
C TYR A 77 -8.47 10.28 -1.82
N ALA A 78 -8.05 10.51 -3.06
CA ALA A 78 -8.80 10.12 -4.26
C ALA A 78 -8.24 8.86 -4.93
N ARG A 79 -6.96 8.88 -5.29
CA ARG A 79 -6.23 7.81 -6.01
C ARG A 79 -4.75 8.19 -6.10
N PHE A 80 -3.95 7.32 -6.72
CA PHE A 80 -2.65 7.73 -7.26
C PHE A 80 -2.52 7.34 -8.72
N ASP A 81 -1.66 8.06 -9.44
CA ASP A 81 -1.26 7.77 -10.81
C ASP A 81 0.27 7.67 -10.89
N LEU A 82 0.78 6.98 -11.93
CA LEU A 82 2.20 6.98 -12.27
C LEU A 82 2.38 7.91 -13.46
N ILE A 83 3.08 9.03 -13.25
CA ILE A 83 3.25 10.08 -14.26
C ILE A 83 4.73 10.34 -14.52
N ASP A 84 5.07 10.91 -15.68
CA ASP A 84 6.43 11.40 -15.92
C ASP A 84 6.82 12.41 -14.83
N GLN A 85 8.03 12.27 -14.29
CA GLN A 85 8.51 13.09 -13.18
C GLN A 85 8.61 14.58 -13.57
N ASP A 86 8.88 14.84 -14.85
CA ASP A 86 9.03 16.18 -15.42
C ASP A 86 7.70 16.77 -15.92
N GLN A 87 6.59 16.04 -15.78
CA GLN A 87 5.27 16.56 -16.15
C GLN A 87 4.97 17.82 -15.34
N GLY A 88 4.46 18.87 -15.98
CA GLY A 88 4.10 20.12 -15.32
C GLY A 88 3.09 19.95 -14.17
N SER A 89 2.98 20.96 -13.31
CA SER A 89 2.05 20.96 -12.19
C SER A 89 0.60 20.82 -12.65
N HIS A 90 -0.23 20.18 -11.83
CA HIS A 90 -1.67 20.13 -12.07
C HIS A 90 -2.31 21.53 -12.08
N HIS A 91 -3.21 21.75 -13.04
CA HIS A 91 -4.12 22.90 -13.09
C HIS A 91 -5.54 22.45 -12.74
N GLY A 92 -6.01 22.79 -11.54
CA GLY A 92 -7.33 22.46 -11.03
C GLY A 92 -7.42 22.72 -9.53
N SER A 93 -8.55 22.34 -8.92
CA SER A 93 -8.79 22.56 -7.48
C SER A 93 -8.28 21.43 -6.58
N SER A 94 -7.85 20.30 -7.16
CA SER A 94 -7.27 19.19 -6.41
C SER A 94 -5.81 19.46 -6.07
N THR A 95 -5.39 18.95 -4.91
CA THR A 95 -3.98 18.98 -4.51
C THR A 95 -3.29 17.71 -4.98
N GLU A 96 -2.04 17.85 -5.42
CA GLU A 96 -1.17 16.72 -5.75
C GLU A 96 0.02 16.62 -4.79
N ILE A 97 0.42 15.39 -4.48
CA ILE A 97 1.68 15.10 -3.78
C ILE A 97 2.45 14.06 -4.59
N ARG A 98 3.68 14.38 -4.99
CA ARG A 98 4.54 13.49 -5.78
C ARG A 98 5.59 12.80 -4.91
N ARG A 99 5.84 11.51 -5.17
CA ARG A 99 6.81 10.66 -4.46
C ARG A 99 7.53 9.72 -5.42
N ASN A 100 8.80 9.42 -5.16
CA ASN A 100 9.58 8.48 -5.99
C ASN A 100 9.27 7.00 -5.69
N THR A 101 8.54 6.73 -4.60
CA THR A 101 8.12 5.39 -4.16
C THR A 101 6.66 5.42 -3.77
N LEU A 102 6.00 4.26 -3.85
CA LEU A 102 4.64 4.11 -3.37
C LEU A 102 4.64 3.74 -1.88
N ASP A 103 3.86 4.49 -1.11
CA ASP A 103 3.56 4.22 0.29
C ASP A 103 2.07 3.85 0.42
N LEU A 104 1.79 2.59 0.81
CA LEU A 104 0.41 2.10 0.98
C LEU A 104 -0.26 2.64 2.25
N GLU A 105 0.48 3.22 3.19
CA GLU A 105 -0.07 3.88 4.39
C GLU A 105 -0.54 5.31 4.10
N PHE A 106 -0.14 5.89 2.95
CA PHE A 106 -0.34 7.31 2.63
C PHE A 106 -1.75 7.88 2.94
N PRO A 107 -2.88 7.20 2.65
CA PRO A 107 -4.20 7.74 2.96
C PRO A 107 -4.39 8.02 4.47
N ARG A 108 -3.78 7.22 5.35
CA ARG A 108 -3.85 7.40 6.81
C ARG A 108 -3.09 8.63 7.29
N HIS A 109 -2.12 9.12 6.52
CA HIS A 109 -1.42 10.38 6.84
C HIS A 109 -2.29 11.61 6.55
N ILE A 110 -3.30 11.47 5.68
CA ILE A 110 -4.28 12.53 5.40
C ILE A 110 -5.39 12.49 6.44
N ALA A 111 -5.99 11.32 6.65
CA ALA A 111 -7.07 11.13 7.61
C ALA A 111 -6.92 9.77 8.33
N PRO A 112 -6.86 9.74 9.67
CA PRO A 112 -6.92 8.50 10.42
C PRO A 112 -8.22 7.74 10.10
N TYR A 113 -8.14 6.41 10.03
CA TYR A 113 -9.30 5.54 9.74
C TYR A 113 -9.96 5.77 8.37
N ASP A 114 -9.19 6.16 7.35
CA ASP A 114 -9.72 6.37 5.99
C ASP A 114 -9.92 5.06 5.21
N LYS A 115 -11.02 4.37 5.49
CA LYS A 115 -11.40 3.13 4.79
C LYS A 115 -11.62 3.33 3.29
N LEU A 116 -12.19 4.46 2.89
CA LEU A 116 -12.47 4.73 1.47
C LEU A 116 -11.18 5.05 0.71
N GLY A 117 -10.35 5.94 1.23
CA GLY A 117 -9.06 6.29 0.63
C GLY A 117 -8.13 5.08 0.54
N CYS A 118 -8.09 4.24 1.58
CA CYS A 118 -7.39 2.96 1.55
C CYS A 118 -7.89 2.02 0.46
N ARG A 119 -9.20 1.95 0.23
CA ARG A 119 -9.76 1.16 -0.89
C ARG A 119 -9.33 1.73 -2.24
N GLN A 120 -9.34 3.05 -2.41
CA GLN A 120 -8.90 3.69 -3.65
C GLN A 120 -7.41 3.52 -3.91
N MET A 121 -6.59 3.55 -2.85
CA MET A 121 -5.17 3.21 -2.90
C MET A 121 -4.98 1.78 -3.45
N MET A 122 -5.72 0.80 -2.91
CA MET A 122 -5.64 -0.59 -3.37
C MET A 122 -6.14 -0.77 -4.81
N ASN A 123 -7.14 -0.02 -5.26
CA ASN A 123 -7.60 -0.06 -6.65
C ASN A 123 -6.50 0.39 -7.62
N SER A 124 -5.81 1.47 -7.29
CA SER A 124 -4.70 2.01 -8.09
C SER A 124 -3.51 1.03 -8.06
N PHE A 125 -3.15 0.53 -6.88
CA PHE A 125 -2.09 -0.47 -6.70
C PHE A 125 -2.32 -1.74 -7.53
N LYS A 126 -3.56 -2.24 -7.52
CA LYS A 126 -3.97 -3.40 -8.33
C LYS A 126 -3.79 -3.13 -9.83
N SER A 127 -4.13 -1.94 -10.29
CA SER A 127 -3.98 -1.57 -11.71
C SER A 127 -2.52 -1.61 -12.15
N TYR A 128 -1.63 -0.93 -11.41
CA TYR A 128 -0.24 -0.71 -11.83
C TYR A 128 0.71 -1.88 -11.52
N TRP A 129 0.52 -2.62 -10.42
CA TRP A 129 1.43 -3.73 -10.05
C TRP A 129 0.89 -5.12 -10.37
N PHE A 130 -0.41 -5.25 -10.63
CA PHE A 130 -1.06 -6.56 -10.84
C PHE A 130 -1.87 -6.62 -12.14
N ASP A 131 -1.70 -5.66 -13.05
CA ASP A 131 -2.46 -5.53 -14.31
C ASP A 131 -3.99 -5.58 -14.10
N GLY A 132 -4.48 -5.03 -12.99
CA GLY A 132 -5.89 -5.09 -12.61
C GLY A 132 -6.37 -6.49 -12.15
N LYS A 133 -5.50 -7.50 -12.13
CA LYS A 133 -5.83 -8.88 -11.77
C LYS A 133 -6.06 -9.01 -10.26
N ALA A 134 -6.87 -9.99 -9.86
CA ALA A 134 -7.20 -10.24 -8.46
C ALA A 134 -5.97 -10.50 -7.58
N PHE A 135 -6.02 -10.01 -6.35
CA PHE A 135 -5.07 -10.28 -5.27
C PHE A 135 -5.27 -11.71 -4.73
N THR A 136 -4.74 -12.70 -5.45
CA THR A 136 -4.68 -14.09 -4.95
C THR A 136 -3.55 -14.24 -3.94
N LYS A 137 -3.67 -15.21 -3.02
CA LYS A 137 -2.65 -15.50 -2.00
C LYS A 137 -1.24 -15.56 -2.61
N ASN A 138 -1.07 -16.43 -3.60
CA ASN A 138 0.22 -16.64 -4.26
C ASN A 138 0.81 -15.34 -4.84
N LYS A 139 0.00 -14.52 -5.53
CA LYS A 139 0.49 -13.28 -6.15
C LYS A 139 0.97 -12.25 -5.13
N VAL A 140 0.17 -12.06 -4.07
CA VAL A 140 0.46 -11.06 -3.06
C VAL A 140 1.65 -11.49 -2.21
N GLU A 141 1.72 -12.77 -1.82
CA GLU A 141 2.87 -13.30 -1.08
C GLU A 141 4.15 -13.24 -1.91
N THR A 142 4.11 -13.66 -3.18
CA THR A 142 5.27 -13.56 -4.09
C THR A 142 5.76 -12.12 -4.21
N PHE A 143 4.84 -11.16 -4.37
CA PHE A 143 5.20 -9.75 -4.47
C PHE A 143 5.91 -9.24 -3.21
N PHE A 144 5.37 -9.55 -2.02
CA PHE A 144 5.94 -9.09 -0.76
C PHE A 144 7.13 -9.91 -0.28
N ASP A 145 7.36 -11.11 -0.80
CA ASP A 145 8.55 -11.93 -0.52
C ASP A 145 9.79 -11.44 -1.29
N ASP A 146 9.62 -10.83 -2.46
CA ASP A 146 10.73 -10.35 -3.29
C ASP A 146 11.27 -8.99 -2.78
N PRO A 147 12.47 -8.96 -2.15
CA PRO A 147 13.04 -7.73 -1.60
C PRO A 147 13.39 -6.70 -2.68
N THR A 148 13.53 -7.11 -3.95
CA THR A 148 13.89 -6.20 -5.03
C THR A 148 12.79 -5.18 -5.31
N ASN A 149 11.54 -5.49 -4.94
CA ASN A 149 10.37 -4.60 -5.05
C ASN A 149 10.40 -3.42 -4.07
N PHE A 150 11.30 -3.39 -3.09
CA PHE A 150 11.26 -2.43 -1.99
C PHE A 150 12.57 -1.65 -1.85
N VAL A 151 12.48 -0.40 -1.41
CA VAL A 151 13.64 0.45 -1.10
C VAL A 151 14.28 0.05 0.22
N ASN A 152 13.46 -0.24 1.24
CA ASN A 152 13.89 -0.67 2.57
C ASN A 152 13.27 -2.05 2.89
N PRO A 153 13.87 -3.16 2.42
CA PRO A 153 13.29 -4.50 2.54
C PRO A 153 13.28 -5.11 3.95
#